data_AF-A0A7H5ERZ7-F1
#
_entry.id   AF-A0A7H5ERZ7-F1
#
_cell.length_a   1.000
_cell.length_b   1.000
_cell.length_c   1.000
_cell.angle_alpha   90.00
_cell.angle_beta   90.00
_cell.angle_gamma   90.00
#
_symmetry.space_group_name_H-M   'P 1'
#
loop_
_entity.id
_entity.type
_entity.pdbx_description
1 polymer ?
#
loop_
_entity_poly.entity_id
_entity_poly.type
_entity_poly.pdbx_seq_one_letter_code
_entity_poly.pdbx_strand_id
1 'polypeptide(L)'
;MIIAFDAHYREDHSVLAAVSFAAWDAPEPAHVRRWTFPPAAGYEPGKFYLRELPLILRALEEFDLEQVKAIIVDGYVYLDEQLRPGLGGHLYESLGERVPVIGVAKSYFHEAPAQQVYRGTSTRPLYVTAAGVPSAMAAENVSEMAGNYRLPDLLRILDRATKDDPEK
;
A
#
# COMPACT_ATOMS: atom_id res chain seq x y z
N MET A 1 13.10 1.30 7.93
CA MET A 1 12.03 0.30 7.84
C MET A 1 11.18 0.56 6.59
N ILE A 2 10.44 -0.44 6.13
CA ILE A 2 9.40 -0.31 5.09
C ILE A 2 8.05 -0.42 5.82
N ILE A 3 7.03 0.31 5.38
CA ILE A 3 5.69 0.28 5.97
C ILE A 3 4.67 0.02 4.87
N ALA A 4 3.79 -0.94 5.05
CA ALA A 4 2.68 -1.20 4.13
C ALA A 4 1.34 -0.87 4.81
N PHE A 5 0.47 -0.16 4.11
CA PHE A 5 -0.87 0.24 4.57
C PHE A 5 -1.96 -0.40 3.74
N ASP A 6 -3.07 -0.71 4.40
CA ASP A 6 -4.33 -1.17 3.79
C ASP A 6 -5.49 -0.66 4.63
N ALA A 7 -6.59 -0.31 3.97
CA ALA A 7 -7.79 0.19 4.60
C ALA A 7 -9.01 -0.66 4.24
N HIS A 8 -9.84 -0.94 5.24
CA HIS A 8 -11.10 -1.65 5.08
C HIS A 8 -12.23 -0.81 5.67
N TYR A 9 -13.32 -0.71 4.92
CA TYR A 9 -14.42 0.18 5.27
C TYR A 9 -15.65 -0.62 5.68
N ARG A 10 -16.20 -0.29 6.85
CA ARG A 10 -17.46 -0.80 7.38
C ARG A 10 -18.54 0.28 7.28
N GLU A 11 -19.78 -0.05 7.64
CA GLU A 11 -20.89 0.89 7.61
C GLU A 11 -20.75 2.01 8.65
N ASP A 12 -20.21 1.69 9.82
CA ASP A 12 -20.14 2.53 11.02
C ASP A 12 -18.72 3.01 11.37
N HIS A 13 -17.68 2.45 10.74
CA HIS A 13 -16.29 2.83 10.96
C HIS A 13 -15.38 2.46 9.80
N SER A 14 -14.15 2.96 9.83
CA SER A 14 -13.06 2.57 8.92
C SER A 14 -11.92 1.96 9.72
N VAL A 15 -11.32 0.89 9.21
CA VAL A 15 -10.14 0.26 9.79
C VAL A 15 -8.96 0.52 8.87
N LEU A 16 -7.87 1.04 9.43
CA LEU A 16 -6.58 1.09 8.76
C LEU A 16 -5.64 0.13 9.47
N ALA A 17 -4.91 -0.69 8.72
CA ALA A 17 -3.82 -1.49 9.25
C ALA A 17 -2.49 -1.05 8.64
N ALA A 18 -1.42 -1.26 9.39
CA ALA A 18 -0.06 -1.13 8.90
C ALA A 18 0.78 -2.33 9.30
N VAL A 19 1.62 -2.79 8.38
CA VAL A 19 2.68 -3.76 8.65
C VAL A 19 4.02 -3.11 8.37
N SER A 20 4.89 -3.04 9.37
CA SER A 20 6.26 -2.54 9.20
C SER A 20 7.29 -3.67 9.26
N PHE A 21 8.34 -3.55 8.47
CA PHE A 21 9.37 -4.59 8.32
C PHE A 21 10.73 -4.01 7.92
N ALA A 22 11.81 -4.76 8.16
CA ALA A 22 13.17 -4.23 8.06
C ALA A 22 13.73 -4.23 6.62
N ALA A 23 13.37 -5.24 5.83
CA ALA A 23 13.88 -5.51 4.48
C ALA A 23 12.80 -6.19 3.62
N TRP A 24 12.92 -6.08 2.30
CA TRP A 24 11.92 -6.61 1.36
C TRP A 24 11.67 -8.12 1.53
N ASP A 25 12.74 -8.88 1.72
CA ASP A 25 12.74 -10.34 1.92
C ASP A 25 12.44 -10.78 3.35
N ALA A 26 12.07 -9.86 4.25
CA ALA A 26 11.80 -10.18 5.64
C ALA A 26 10.68 -11.24 5.77
N PRO A 27 10.91 -12.34 6.52
CA PRO A 27 9.92 -13.41 6.65
C PRO A 27 8.77 -13.05 7.58
N GLU A 28 9.00 -12.12 8.51
CA GLU A 28 8.07 -11.74 9.56
C GLU A 28 8.00 -10.21 9.71
N PRO A 29 6.84 -9.67 10.13
CA PRO A 29 6.71 -8.24 10.39
C PRO A 29 7.47 -7.83 11.66
N ALA A 30 8.04 -6.64 11.67
CA ALA A 30 8.53 -6.02 12.89
C ALA A 30 7.37 -5.57 13.79
N HIS A 31 6.36 -4.93 13.19
CA HIS A 31 5.13 -4.56 13.89
C HIS A 31 3.92 -4.69 12.98
N VAL A 32 2.78 -4.98 13.60
CA VAL A 32 1.45 -4.86 13.00
C VAL A 32 0.67 -3.87 13.86
N ARG A 33 0.18 -2.79 13.26
CA ARG A 33 -0.63 -1.76 13.92
C ARG A 33 -1.99 -1.65 13.26
N ARG A 34 -2.99 -1.24 14.04
CA ARG A 34 -4.36 -1.02 13.56
C ARG A 34 -4.91 0.25 14.18
N TRP A 35 -5.71 0.96 13.40
CA TRP A 35 -6.43 2.15 13.83
C TRP A 35 -7.88 2.05 13.40
N THR A 36 -8.77 2.49 14.29
CA THR A 36 -10.19 2.63 13.98
C THR A 36 -10.52 4.11 13.86
N PHE A 37 -11.16 4.47 12.76
CA PHE A 37 -11.60 5.82 12.45
C PHE A 37 -13.12 5.85 12.26
N PRO A 38 -13.74 7.04 12.34
CA PRO A 38 -15.13 7.22 11.92
C PRO A 38 -15.39 6.70 10.48
N PRO A 39 -16.67 6.54 10.09
CA PRO A 39 -17.01 6.16 8.72
C PRO A 39 -16.34 7.10 7.72
N ALA A 40 -15.69 6.52 6.70
CA ALA A 40 -15.12 7.31 5.62
C ALA A 40 -16.23 8.05 4.86
N ALA A 41 -15.87 9.18 4.24
CA ALA A 41 -16.77 9.90 3.35
C ALA A 41 -17.34 8.98 2.26
N GLY A 42 -18.51 9.33 1.72
CA GLY A 42 -19.18 8.57 0.67
C GLY A 42 -18.25 8.32 -0.53
N TYR A 43 -18.35 7.13 -1.12
CA TYR A 43 -17.51 6.75 -2.25
C TYR A 43 -17.80 7.61 -3.49
N GLU A 44 -16.80 8.36 -3.94
CA GLU A 44 -16.80 9.05 -5.23
C GLU A 44 -15.96 8.25 -6.24
N PRO A 45 -16.57 7.78 -7.36
CA PRO A 45 -15.82 7.10 -8.43
C PRO A 45 -14.62 7.93 -8.90
N GLY A 46 -13.45 7.31 -8.95
CA GLY A 46 -12.21 7.98 -9.35
C GLY A 46 -11.52 8.81 -8.26
N LYS A 47 -12.11 8.94 -7.05
CA LYS A 47 -11.50 9.65 -5.91
C LYS A 47 -11.36 8.77 -4.67
N PHE A 48 -10.99 7.51 -4.89
CA PHE A 48 -10.75 6.54 -3.81
C PHE A 48 -9.76 7.08 -2.75
N TYR A 49 -8.75 7.83 -3.18
CA TYR A 49 -7.75 8.42 -2.29
C TYR A 49 -8.35 9.32 -1.20
N LEU A 50 -9.50 9.98 -1.42
CA LEU A 50 -10.12 10.86 -0.43
C LEU A 50 -10.53 10.13 0.85
N ARG A 51 -10.79 8.82 0.76
CA ARG A 51 -11.19 8.00 1.91
C ARG A 51 -9.99 7.48 2.67
N GLU A 52 -8.91 7.12 1.97
CA GLU A 52 -7.79 6.40 2.54
C GLU A 52 -6.63 7.31 2.95
N LEU A 53 -6.33 8.32 2.12
CA LEU A 53 -5.20 9.22 2.33
C LEU A 53 -5.24 9.92 3.70
N PRO A 54 -6.38 10.46 4.18
CA PRO A 54 -6.42 11.08 5.52
C PRO A 54 -6.11 10.09 6.64
N LEU A 55 -6.49 8.82 6.49
CA LEU A 55 -6.24 7.79 7.48
C LEU A 55 -4.75 7.46 7.54
N ILE A 56 -4.13 7.25 6.37
CA ILE A 56 -2.69 6.99 6.25
C ILE A 56 -1.89 8.15 6.83
N LEU A 57 -2.21 9.39 6.46
CA LEU A 57 -1.50 10.59 6.96
C LEU A 57 -1.58 10.68 8.49
N ARG A 58 -2.76 10.43 9.07
CA ARG A 58 -2.91 10.43 10.53
C ARG A 58 -2.12 9.32 11.20
N ALA A 59 -2.12 8.11 10.63
CA ALA A 59 -1.32 7.00 11.17
C ALA A 59 0.19 7.26 11.07
N LEU A 60 0.64 7.94 10.01
CA LEU A 60 2.05 8.30 9.81
C LEU A 60 2.60 9.28 10.84
N GLU A 61 1.74 10.03 11.55
CA GLU A 61 2.17 10.89 12.67
C GLU A 61 2.76 10.09 13.85
N GLU A 62 2.52 8.78 13.93
CA GLU A 62 3.12 7.89 14.94
C GLU A 62 4.49 7.32 14.52
N PHE A 63 4.98 7.64 13.32
CA PHE A 63 6.23 7.11 12.79
C PHE A 63 7.27 8.22 12.63
N ASP A 64 8.53 7.86 12.90
CA ASP A 64 9.66 8.68 12.52
C ASP A 64 9.96 8.47 11.02
N LEU A 65 9.52 9.43 10.20
CA LEU A 65 9.65 9.35 8.74
C LEU A 65 11.11 9.33 8.27
N GLU A 66 12.07 9.85 9.06
CA GLU A 66 13.49 9.80 8.69
C GLU A 66 14.02 8.35 8.65
N GLN A 67 13.37 7.44 9.36
CA GLN A 67 13.70 6.02 9.37
C GLN A 67 12.92 5.19 8.34
N VAL A 68 11.97 5.80 7.62
CA VAL A 68 11.13 5.11 6.63
C VAL A 68 11.81 5.14 5.27
N LYS A 69 12.19 3.96 4.78
CA LYS A 69 12.85 3.78 3.47
C LYS A 69 11.88 3.79 2.31
N ALA A 70 10.65 3.34 2.55
CA ALA A 70 9.59 3.21 1.56
C ALA A 70 8.24 2.98 2.25
N ILE A 71 7.17 3.44 1.61
CA ILE A 71 5.79 3.15 1.98
C ILE A 71 5.11 2.36 0.86
N ILE A 72 4.37 1.31 1.20
CA ILE A 72 3.57 0.50 0.29
C ILE A 72 2.09 0.79 0.52
N VAL A 73 1.32 0.95 -0.56
CA VAL A 73 -0.15 1.09 -0.52
C VAL A 73 -0.82 0.03 -1.41
N ASP A 74 -2.00 -0.48 -1.02
CA ASP A 74 -2.83 -1.35 -1.87
C ASP A 74 -3.55 -0.51 -2.95
N GLY A 75 -2.84 -0.23 -4.02
CA GLY A 75 -3.36 0.60 -5.10
C GLY A 75 -2.26 1.08 -6.03
N TYR A 76 -2.59 2.11 -6.81
CA TYR A 76 -1.68 2.72 -7.77
C TYR A 76 -1.11 4.04 -7.22
N VAL A 77 0.14 4.32 -7.60
CA VAL A 77 0.77 5.63 -7.41
C VAL A 77 0.35 6.57 -8.52
N TYR A 78 0.43 6.13 -9.77
CA TYR A 78 -0.02 6.88 -10.94
C TYR A 78 -1.07 6.08 -11.72
N LEU A 79 -2.10 6.77 -12.20
CA LEU A 79 -3.25 6.20 -12.89
C LEU A 79 -3.10 6.22 -14.41
N ASP A 80 -2.20 7.03 -14.96
CA ASP A 80 -1.92 7.07 -16.40
C ASP A 80 -0.47 7.44 -16.72
N GLU A 81 -0.12 7.38 -18.01
CA GLU A 81 1.17 7.80 -18.58
C GLU A 81 1.45 9.30 -18.39
N GLN A 82 0.41 10.12 -18.12
CA GLN A 82 0.54 11.54 -17.78
C GLN A 82 0.81 11.76 -16.28
N LEU A 83 1.03 10.67 -15.53
CA LEU A 83 1.30 10.68 -14.09
C LEU A 83 0.17 11.29 -13.27
N ARG A 84 -1.08 11.13 -13.71
CA ARG A 84 -2.26 11.51 -12.91
C ARG A 84 -2.20 10.76 -11.57
N PRO A 85 -2.18 11.46 -10.42
CA PRO A 85 -1.94 10.82 -9.14
C PRO A 85 -3.10 9.91 -8.73
N GLY A 86 -2.76 8.71 -8.28
CA GLY A 86 -3.63 7.84 -7.51
C GLY A 86 -3.45 8.07 -6.00
N LEU A 87 -3.84 7.06 -5.20
CA LEU A 87 -3.61 7.09 -3.75
C LEU A 87 -2.12 7.31 -3.43
N GLY A 88 -1.23 6.54 -4.05
CA GLY A 88 0.19 6.61 -3.75
C GLY A 88 0.85 7.91 -4.22
N GLY A 89 0.37 8.49 -5.34
CA GLY A 89 0.87 9.76 -5.85
C GLY A 89 0.53 10.92 -4.92
N HIS A 90 -0.73 11.01 -4.50
CA HIS A 90 -1.15 12.00 -3.51
C HIS A 90 -0.47 11.83 -2.15
N LEU A 91 -0.20 10.58 -1.74
CA LEU A 91 0.58 10.32 -0.53
C LEU A 91 2.02 10.84 -0.67
N TYR A 92 2.68 10.55 -1.79
CA TYR A 92 4.04 11.02 -2.06
C TYR A 92 4.13 12.56 -2.03
N GLU A 93 3.20 13.24 -2.69
CA GLU A 93 3.07 14.70 -2.68
C GLU A 93 2.84 15.23 -1.24
N SER A 94 1.94 14.60 -0.48
CA SER A 94 1.60 15.01 0.89
C SER A 94 2.77 14.88 1.87
N LEU A 95 3.73 13.97 1.60
CA LEU A 95 4.95 13.80 2.38
C LEU A 95 6.07 14.78 1.95
N GLY A 96 5.80 15.66 0.98
CA GLY A 96 6.76 16.57 0.39
C GLY A 96 7.82 15.84 -0.43
N GLU A 97 7.45 14.74 -1.07
CA GLU A 97 8.30 13.98 -1.99
C GLU A 97 9.57 13.40 -1.35
N ARG A 98 9.56 13.20 -0.02
CA ARG A 98 10.73 12.75 0.76
C ARG A 98 10.82 11.24 0.96
N VAL A 99 9.69 10.55 0.99
CA VAL A 99 9.62 9.10 1.27
C VAL A 99 9.08 8.41 0.03
N PRO A 100 9.82 7.46 -0.58
CA PRO A 100 9.32 6.71 -1.73
C PRO A 100 8.00 6.00 -1.43
N VAL A 101 7.07 6.05 -2.38
CA VAL A 101 5.77 5.36 -2.28
C VAL A 101 5.66 4.35 -3.41
N ILE A 102 5.30 3.12 -3.06
CA ILE A 102 5.12 1.99 -3.97
C ILE A 102 3.65 1.57 -3.90
N GLY A 103 2.98 1.59 -5.04
CA GLY A 103 1.64 1.05 -5.20
C GLY A 103 1.72 -0.40 -5.64
N VAL A 104 1.08 -1.30 -4.90
CA VAL A 104 0.98 -2.72 -5.24
C VAL A 104 -0.49 -3.08 -5.43
N ALA A 105 -0.97 -3.01 -6.67
CA ALA A 105 -2.36 -3.26 -6.99
C ALA A 105 -2.64 -4.73 -7.35
N LYS A 106 -3.79 -5.24 -6.88
CA LYS A 106 -4.29 -6.60 -7.15
C LYS A 106 -5.12 -6.70 -8.45
N SER A 107 -5.47 -5.58 -9.08
CA SER A 107 -6.33 -5.54 -10.27
C SER A 107 -5.71 -4.64 -11.32
N TYR A 108 -5.86 -5.01 -12.59
CA TYR A 108 -5.32 -4.24 -13.71
C TYR A 108 -6.08 -2.94 -13.91
N PHE A 109 -5.35 -1.85 -14.07
CA PHE A 109 -5.85 -0.56 -14.51
C PHE A 109 -5.18 -0.20 -15.84
N HIS A 110 -5.97 -0.11 -16.91
CA HIS A 110 -5.43 -0.15 -18.27
C HIS A 110 -4.58 1.08 -18.64
N GLU A 111 -4.81 2.21 -17.99
CA GLU A 111 -4.08 3.45 -18.26
C GLU A 111 -2.77 3.51 -17.48
N ALA A 112 -2.66 2.77 -16.35
CA ALA A 112 -1.55 2.92 -15.43
C ALA A 112 -0.25 2.33 -16.01
N PRO A 113 0.89 3.04 -15.92
CA PRO A 113 2.19 2.60 -16.41
C PRO A 113 2.85 1.59 -15.45
N ALA A 114 2.13 0.50 -15.17
CA ALA A 114 2.48 -0.43 -14.10
C ALA A 114 3.36 -1.59 -14.58
N GLN A 115 4.39 -1.89 -13.80
CA GLN A 115 5.20 -3.09 -13.97
C GLN A 115 4.42 -4.32 -13.49
N GLN A 116 4.45 -5.39 -14.27
CA GLN A 116 3.79 -6.64 -13.91
C GLN A 116 4.75 -7.54 -13.12
N VAL A 117 4.34 -7.92 -11.91
CA VAL A 117 5.12 -8.81 -11.05
C VAL A 117 4.40 -10.14 -10.88
N TYR A 118 4.95 -11.19 -11.47
CA TYR A 118 4.45 -12.57 -11.34
C TYR A 118 5.16 -13.26 -10.17
N ARG A 119 4.39 -13.86 -9.26
CA ARG A 119 4.91 -14.52 -8.05
C ARG A 119 4.23 -15.86 -7.79
N GLY A 120 4.98 -16.78 -7.20
CA GLY A 120 4.53 -18.15 -6.96
C GLY A 120 4.15 -18.85 -8.26
N THR A 121 3.04 -19.58 -8.25
CA THR A 121 2.47 -20.24 -9.43
C THR A 121 1.32 -19.44 -10.08
N SER A 122 1.13 -18.18 -9.69
CA SER A 122 0.02 -17.36 -10.18
C SER A 122 0.26 -16.84 -11.59
N THR A 123 -0.71 -17.05 -12.48
CA THR A 123 -0.74 -16.45 -13.82
C THR A 123 -1.28 -15.02 -13.81
N ARG A 124 -1.79 -14.53 -12.68
CA ARG A 124 -2.24 -13.15 -12.49
C ARG A 124 -1.16 -12.34 -11.78
N PRO A 125 -0.59 -11.29 -12.40
CA PRO A 125 0.46 -10.50 -11.77
C PRO A 125 -0.10 -9.57 -10.69
N LEU A 126 0.80 -9.01 -9.88
CA LEU A 126 0.59 -7.74 -9.19
C LEU A 126 1.02 -6.61 -10.13
N TYR A 127 0.39 -5.44 -9.97
CA TYR A 127 0.71 -4.26 -10.78
C TYR A 127 1.40 -3.24 -9.91
N VAL A 128 2.66 -2.95 -10.22
CA VAL A 128 3.53 -2.12 -9.39
C VAL A 128 3.79 -0.77 -10.07
N THR A 129 3.51 0.30 -9.33
CA THR A 129 3.87 1.68 -9.71
C THR A 129 4.62 2.33 -8.55
N ALA A 130 5.45 3.34 -8.81
CA ALA A 130 6.22 3.99 -7.76
C ALA A 130 6.42 5.48 -8.01
N ALA A 131 6.63 6.22 -6.92
CA ALA A 131 7.12 7.59 -6.88
C ALA A 131 8.31 7.69 -5.92
N GLY A 132 9.28 8.56 -6.23
CA GLY A 132 10.55 8.68 -5.51
C GLY A 132 11.59 7.60 -5.86
N VAL A 133 11.19 6.56 -6.59
CA VAL A 133 12.09 5.52 -7.13
C VAL A 133 11.56 4.99 -8.48
N PRO A 134 12.40 4.38 -9.33
CA PRO A 134 11.93 3.76 -10.57
C PRO A 134 10.95 2.60 -10.31
N SER A 135 9.85 2.55 -11.07
CA SER A 135 8.86 1.46 -10.96
C SER A 135 9.46 0.06 -11.22
N ALA A 136 10.49 -0.03 -12.06
CA ALA A 136 11.21 -1.29 -12.30
C ALA A 136 11.92 -1.79 -11.03
N MET A 137 12.63 -0.91 -10.33
CA MET A 137 13.28 -1.23 -9.05
C MET A 137 12.25 -1.56 -7.97
N ALA A 138 11.12 -0.86 -7.93
CA ALA A 138 10.02 -1.20 -7.03
C ALA A 138 9.42 -2.58 -7.34
N ALA A 139 9.30 -2.94 -8.62
CA ALA A 139 8.81 -4.25 -9.05
C ALA A 139 9.76 -5.39 -8.68
N GLU A 140 11.07 -5.18 -8.83
CA GLU A 140 12.11 -6.12 -8.39
C GLU A 140 12.02 -6.34 -6.87
N ASN A 141 11.99 -5.26 -6.09
CA ASN A 141 11.82 -5.30 -4.64
C ASN A 141 10.54 -6.07 -4.21
N VAL A 142 9.41 -5.83 -4.88
CA VAL A 142 8.15 -6.55 -4.60
C VAL A 142 8.25 -8.03 -4.99
N SER A 143 9.00 -8.36 -6.03
CA SER A 143 9.21 -9.74 -6.46
C SER A 143 10.00 -10.56 -5.43
N GLU A 144 10.97 -9.92 -4.78
CA GLU A 144 11.84 -10.50 -3.74
C GLU A 144 11.16 -10.67 -2.38
N MET A 145 9.98 -10.08 -2.18
CA MET A 145 9.29 -10.22 -0.89
C MET A 145 9.04 -11.69 -0.54
N ALA A 146 9.03 -12.01 0.76
CA ALA A 146 8.85 -13.38 1.22
C ALA A 146 7.49 -13.98 0.83
N GLY A 147 7.48 -15.30 0.63
CA GLY A 147 6.28 -16.13 0.45
C GLY A 147 6.07 -16.63 -0.98
N ASN A 148 5.50 -17.84 -1.10
CA ASN A 148 5.34 -18.56 -2.37
C ASN A 148 4.01 -18.29 -3.11
N TYR A 149 3.27 -17.25 -2.70
CA TYR A 149 1.96 -16.92 -3.25
C TYR A 149 2.02 -15.71 -4.18
N ARG A 150 0.90 -15.41 -4.86
CA ARG A 150 0.73 -14.19 -5.64
C ARG A 150 1.02 -12.94 -4.78
N LEU A 151 0.31 -12.81 -3.67
CA LEU A 151 0.49 -11.72 -2.72
C LEU A 151 1.60 -12.10 -1.72
N PRO A 152 2.60 -11.24 -1.47
CA PRO A 152 3.63 -11.47 -0.46
C PRO A 152 3.05 -11.77 0.92
N ASP A 153 3.77 -12.55 1.72
CA ASP A 153 3.27 -12.99 3.03
C ASP A 153 2.97 -11.82 3.97
N LEU A 154 3.83 -10.79 3.99
CA LEU A 154 3.61 -9.58 4.78
C LEU A 154 2.40 -8.77 4.32
N LEU A 155 2.14 -8.70 3.01
CA LEU A 155 0.94 -8.03 2.48
C LEU A 155 -0.34 -8.86 2.71
N ARG A 156 -0.22 -10.18 2.84
CA ARG A 156 -1.33 -11.04 3.25
C ARG A 156 -1.62 -10.90 4.75
N ILE A 157 -0.60 -10.74 5.59
CA ILE A 157 -0.76 -10.40 7.02
C ILE A 157 -1.48 -9.06 7.14
N LEU A 158 -1.08 -8.06 6.34
CA LEU A 158 -1.75 -6.77 6.26
C LEU A 158 -3.23 -6.91 5.88
N ASP A 159 -3.55 -7.56 4.76
CA ASP A 159 -4.93 -7.76 4.27
C ASP A 159 -5.83 -8.46 5.30
N ARG A 160 -5.27 -9.38 6.11
CA ARG A 160 -5.98 -9.99 7.24
C ARG A 160 -6.14 -9.01 8.40
N ALA A 161 -5.08 -8.30 8.77
CA ALA A 161 -5.11 -7.34 9.86
C ALA A 161 -6.15 -6.23 9.66
N THR A 162 -6.41 -5.83 8.42
CA THR A 162 -7.43 -4.83 8.09
C THR A 162 -8.86 -5.37 8.16
N LYS A 163 -9.05 -6.69 7.94
CA LYS A 163 -10.38 -7.33 7.84
C LYS A 163 -10.83 -8.03 9.11
N ASP A 164 -9.89 -8.49 9.93
CA ASP A 164 -10.18 -9.21 11.17
C ASP A 164 -10.70 -8.25 12.24
N ASP A 165 -11.92 -8.49 12.72
CA ASP A 165 -12.46 -7.82 13.89
C ASP A 165 -11.71 -8.27 15.15
N PRO A 166 -11.22 -7.35 16.01
CA PRO A 166 -10.59 -7.71 17.27
C PRO A 166 -11.56 -8.34 18.30
N GLU A 167 -12.87 -8.34 18.03
CA GLU A 167 -13.91 -8.89 18.92
C GLU A 167 -14.38 -10.33 18.59
N LYS A 168 -13.55 -11.16 17.97
CA LYS A 168 -13.80 -12.61 17.85
C LYS A 168 -12.66 -13.47 18.37
#